data_AF-A0A1V4YNA1-F1
#
_entry.id   AF-A0A1V4YNA1-F1
#
_cell.length_a   1.000
_cell.length_b   1.000
_cell.length_c   1.000
_cell.angle_alpha   90.00
_cell.angle_beta   90.00
_cell.angle_gamma   90.00
#
_symmetry.space_group_name_H-M   'P 1'
#
loop_
_entity.id
_entity.type
_entity.pdbx_description
1 polymer ?
#
loop_
_entity_poly.entity_id
_entity_poly.type
_entity_poly.pdbx_seq_one_letter_code
_entity_poly.pdbx_strand_id
1 'polypeptide(L)'
;MYEIYLFSGGVYKFDELKETVEDIGGLVLRKDHFHISRGASYLAEEIQVMLVLPEQDRKIIKSFSQEIKGSLDQLEMEDFKRINILTYLSIYDSLNRTGYWITLEEIENLIECPCPAQLCNMEIKTCVLDELVKALNDLCRQNMVESREKDGIVEYRATGPDKY
;
A
#
# COMPACT_ATOMS: atom_id res chain seq x y z
N MET A 1 -13.54 2.51 -0.16
CA MET A 1 -12.55 3.03 0.80
C MET A 1 -11.51 1.95 1.08
N TYR A 2 -10.25 2.30 1.36
CA TYR A 2 -9.22 1.33 1.73
C TYR A 2 -9.05 1.25 3.26
N GLU A 3 -8.69 0.06 3.72
CA GLU A 3 -8.46 -0.27 5.13
C GLU A 3 -7.11 -0.95 5.29
N ILE A 4 -6.46 -0.69 6.44
CA ILE A 4 -5.14 -1.23 6.74
C ILE A 4 -5.31 -2.40 7.71
N TYR A 5 -4.70 -3.52 7.37
CA TYR A 5 -4.72 -4.75 8.12
C TYR A 5 -3.30 -5.22 8.42
N LEU A 6 -3.15 -5.99 9.49
CA LEU A 6 -1.97 -6.77 9.78
C LEU A 6 -2.33 -8.23 9.58
N PHE A 7 -1.70 -8.86 8.59
CA PHE A 7 -1.70 -10.30 8.45
C PHE A 7 -0.60 -10.91 9.31
N SER A 8 -0.91 -12.00 10.02
CA SER A 8 0.08 -12.83 10.71
C SER A 8 -0.16 -14.30 10.37
N GLY A 9 0.87 -15.03 9.95
CA GLY A 9 0.71 -16.45 9.61
C GLY A 9 2.01 -17.13 9.23
N GLY A 10 1.94 -18.39 8.85
CA GLY A 10 3.12 -19.11 8.36
C GLY A 10 3.60 -18.54 7.02
N VAL A 11 4.89 -18.71 6.71
CA VAL A 11 5.48 -18.34 5.40
C VAL A 11 4.81 -19.10 4.24
N TYR A 12 4.32 -20.31 4.51
CA TYR A 12 3.71 -21.20 3.52
C TYR A 12 2.45 -20.56 2.91
N LYS A 13 2.40 -20.47 1.57
CA LYS A 13 1.32 -19.83 0.77
C LYS A 13 1.19 -18.31 0.92
N PHE A 14 2.19 -17.64 1.49
CA PHE A 14 2.20 -16.18 1.50
C PHE A 14 2.20 -15.57 0.09
N ASP A 15 2.93 -16.15 -0.85
CA ASP A 15 2.98 -15.63 -2.22
C ASP A 15 1.58 -15.70 -2.88
N GLU A 16 0.80 -16.75 -2.60
CA GLU A 16 -0.60 -16.85 -3.03
C GLU A 16 -1.49 -15.76 -2.37
N LEU A 17 -1.26 -15.44 -1.08
CA LEU A 17 -1.95 -14.33 -0.41
C LEU A 17 -1.59 -13.00 -1.08
N LYS A 18 -0.31 -12.78 -1.37
CA LYS A 18 0.18 -11.57 -2.02
C LYS A 18 -0.47 -11.40 -3.39
N GLU A 19 -0.44 -12.43 -4.23
CA GLU A 19 -1.10 -12.41 -5.54
C GLU A 19 -2.60 -12.09 -5.40
N THR A 20 -3.28 -12.72 -4.45
CA THR A 20 -4.70 -12.44 -4.20
C THR A 20 -4.95 -10.99 -3.78
N VAL A 21 -4.08 -10.41 -2.95
CA VAL A 21 -4.16 -9.00 -2.52
C VAL A 21 -3.94 -8.07 -3.71
N GLU A 22 -2.97 -8.37 -4.58
CA GLU A 22 -2.69 -7.57 -5.77
C GLU A 22 -3.83 -7.66 -6.81
N ASP A 23 -4.43 -8.85 -6.99
CA ASP A 23 -5.56 -9.10 -7.90
C ASP A 23 -6.81 -8.28 -7.55
N ILE A 24 -7.04 -8.03 -6.26
CA ILE A 24 -8.15 -7.18 -5.80
C ILE A 24 -7.78 -5.68 -5.76
N GLY A 25 -6.60 -5.31 -6.25
CA GLY A 25 -6.11 -3.92 -6.20
C GLY A 25 -5.71 -3.45 -4.81
N GLY A 26 -5.35 -4.38 -3.93
CA GLY A 26 -4.75 -4.12 -2.63
C GLY A 26 -3.22 -4.06 -2.69
N LEU A 27 -2.60 -3.64 -1.59
CA LEU A 27 -1.16 -3.42 -1.48
C LEU A 27 -0.58 -4.19 -0.29
N VAL A 28 0.58 -4.81 -0.51
CA VAL A 28 1.32 -5.52 0.53
C VAL A 28 2.50 -4.65 0.96
N LEU A 29 2.40 -4.07 2.16
CA LEU A 29 3.39 -3.19 2.76
C LEU A 29 4.21 -3.94 3.79
N ARG A 30 5.53 -4.03 3.56
CA ARG A 30 6.56 -4.56 4.48
C ARG A 30 6.32 -6.01 4.95
N LYS A 31 7.25 -6.89 4.58
CA LYS A 31 7.29 -8.28 5.04
C LYS A 31 8.33 -8.43 6.15
N ASP A 32 7.88 -8.54 7.40
CA ASP A 32 8.78 -8.85 8.51
C ASP A 32 8.72 -10.37 8.78
N HIS A 33 9.88 -11.03 8.71
CA HIS A 33 10.02 -12.45 9.02
C HIS A 33 10.34 -12.64 10.50
N PHE A 34 9.55 -13.46 11.18
CA PHE A 34 9.74 -13.80 12.58
C PHE A 34 9.97 -15.30 12.73
N HIS A 35 11.02 -15.65 13.48
CA HIS A 35 11.22 -17.02 13.93
C HIS A 35 10.52 -17.18 15.28
N ILE A 36 9.40 -17.89 15.32
CA ILE A 36 8.74 -18.21 16.59
C ILE A 36 9.22 -19.60 17.04
N SER A 37 10.01 -19.60 18.11
CA SER A 37 10.47 -20.82 18.77
C SER A 37 9.46 -21.20 19.86
N ARG A 38 8.54 -22.13 19.56
CA ARG A 38 7.62 -22.69 20.56
C ARG A 38 8.21 -23.98 21.13
N GLY A 39 9.12 -23.84 22.09
CA GLY A 39 9.76 -24.96 22.78
C GLY A 39 10.87 -25.66 21.98
N ALA A 40 11.40 -26.75 22.53
CA ALA A 40 12.68 -27.35 22.12
C ALA A 40 12.71 -28.03 20.74
N SER A 41 11.63 -27.97 19.93
CA SER A 41 11.56 -28.77 18.69
C SER A 41 10.69 -28.20 17.56
N TYR A 42 10.10 -27.01 17.70
CA TYR A 42 9.27 -26.39 16.66
C TYR A 42 9.78 -24.98 16.33
N LEU A 43 10.51 -24.88 15.22
CA LEU A 43 10.75 -23.64 14.51
C LEU A 43 9.62 -23.45 13.50
N ALA A 44 8.67 -22.58 13.82
CA ALA A 44 7.71 -22.10 12.83
C ALA A 44 8.21 -20.73 12.34
N GLU A 45 8.55 -20.64 11.06
CA GLU A 45 8.72 -19.33 10.43
C GLU A 45 7.34 -18.72 10.24
N GLU A 46 7.09 -17.63 10.97
CA GLU A 46 5.91 -16.79 10.81
C GLU A 46 6.31 -15.50 10.11
N ILE A 47 5.36 -14.89 9.42
CA ILE A 47 5.48 -13.59 8.80
C ILE A 47 4.40 -12.69 9.36
N GLN A 48 4.76 -11.43 9.54
CA GLN A 48 3.77 -10.37 9.70
C GLN A 48 3.90 -9.40 8.55
N VAL A 49 2.75 -9.02 8.01
CA VAL A 49 2.68 -8.23 6.79
C VAL A 49 1.54 -7.24 6.91
N MET A 50 1.83 -5.98 6.62
CA MET A 50 0.79 -4.96 6.59
C MET A 50 0.13 -4.99 5.21
N LEU A 51 -1.19 -5.07 5.18
CA LEU A 51 -1.98 -5.13 3.96
C LEU A 51 -2.85 -3.88 3.90
N VAL A 52 -3.01 -3.32 2.70
CA VAL A 52 -3.98 -2.26 2.45
C VAL A 52 -4.99 -2.77 1.43
N LEU A 53 -6.23 -2.92 1.86
CA LEU A 53 -7.25 -3.65 1.13
C LEU A 53 -8.44 -2.75 0.79
N PRO A 54 -9.06 -2.89 -0.39
CA PRO A 54 -10.34 -2.26 -0.64
C PRO A 54 -11.41 -2.89 0.24
N GLU A 55 -12.20 -2.04 0.91
CA GLU A 55 -13.20 -2.45 1.90
C GLU A 55 -14.20 -3.48 1.36
N GLN A 56 -14.56 -3.38 0.08
CA GLN A 56 -15.51 -4.27 -0.59
C GLN A 56 -15.01 -5.73 -0.70
N ASP A 57 -13.69 -5.92 -0.77
CA ASP A 57 -13.05 -7.21 -1.03
C ASP A 57 -12.41 -7.82 0.23
N ARG A 58 -12.53 -7.15 1.39
CA ARG A 58 -11.97 -7.60 2.67
C ARG A 58 -12.36 -9.03 3.06
N LYS A 59 -13.55 -9.47 2.68
CA LYS A 59 -14.05 -10.82 2.99
C LYS A 59 -13.25 -11.91 2.29
N ILE A 60 -12.80 -11.64 1.05
CA ILE A 60 -12.01 -12.57 0.26
C ILE A 60 -10.68 -12.81 0.97
N ILE A 61 -9.98 -11.74 1.32
CA ILE A 61 -8.69 -11.83 2.02
C ILE A 61 -8.83 -12.44 3.41
N LYS A 62 -9.90 -12.11 4.15
CA LYS A 62 -10.16 -12.71 5.46
C LYS A 62 -10.37 -14.22 5.37
N SER A 63 -11.16 -14.69 4.40
CA SER A 63 -11.37 -16.13 4.16
C SER A 63 -10.08 -16.82 3.73
N PHE A 64 -9.32 -16.23 2.81
CA PHE A 64 -8.04 -16.78 2.37
C PHE A 64 -7.03 -16.86 3.52
N SER A 65 -6.95 -15.82 4.35
CA SER A 65 -6.07 -15.78 5.52
C SER A 65 -6.37 -16.92 6.49
N GLN A 66 -7.66 -17.22 6.72
CA GLN A 66 -8.08 -18.35 7.56
C GLN A 66 -7.73 -19.71 6.94
N GLU A 67 -7.87 -19.86 5.62
CA GLU A 67 -7.51 -21.09 4.89
C GLU A 67 -6.02 -21.42 5.06
N ILE A 68 -5.16 -20.40 4.98
CA ILE A 68 -3.71 -20.55 5.19
C ILE A 68 -3.30 -20.52 6.67
N LYS A 69 -4.27 -20.66 7.59
CA LYS A 69 -4.08 -20.66 9.06
C LYS A 69 -3.42 -19.38 9.61
N GLY A 70 -3.59 -18.26 8.93
CA GLY A 70 -3.21 -16.93 9.39
C GLY A 70 -4.36 -16.18 10.08
N SER A 71 -4.02 -15.05 10.69
CA SER A 71 -4.94 -14.03 11.19
C SER A 71 -4.86 -12.78 10.35
N LEU A 72 -5.96 -12.04 10.33
CA LEU A 72 -6.07 -10.74 9.67
C LEU A 72 -6.73 -9.77 10.65
N ASP A 73 -5.93 -8.88 11.21
CA ASP A 73 -6.34 -7.93 12.24
C ASP A 73 -6.39 -6.52 11.65
N GLN A 74 -7.49 -5.80 11.86
CA GLN A 74 -7.60 -4.42 11.40
C GLN A 74 -6.75 -3.52 12.30
N LEU A 75 -5.90 -2.67 11.71
CA LEU A 75 -5.11 -1.71 12.47
C LEU A 75 -5.95 -0.47 12.75
N GLU A 76 -6.26 -0.22 14.02
CA GLU A 76 -6.83 1.06 14.46
C GLU A 76 -5.76 2.14 14.38
N MET A 77 -6.03 3.18 13.59
CA MET A 77 -5.10 4.27 13.32
C MET A 77 -5.80 5.61 13.49
N GLU A 78 -5.09 6.60 14.02
CA GLU A 78 -5.56 7.98 14.01
C GLU A 78 -5.87 8.43 12.57
N ASP A 79 -7.00 9.13 12.38
CA ASP A 79 -7.51 9.50 11.06
C ASP A 79 -6.48 10.23 10.20
N PHE A 80 -5.66 11.11 10.78
CA PHE A 80 -4.62 11.82 10.05
C PHE A 80 -3.54 10.88 9.48
N LYS A 81 -3.13 9.86 10.24
CA LYS A 81 -2.16 8.86 9.76
C LYS A 81 -2.77 7.98 8.68
N ARG A 82 -4.04 7.60 8.84
CA ARG A 82 -4.80 6.86 7.84
C ARG A 82 -4.89 7.65 6.53
N ILE A 83 -5.29 8.92 6.59
CA ILE A 83 -5.36 9.84 5.44
C ILE A 83 -4.02 9.88 4.70
N ASN A 84 -2.91 10.10 5.42
CA ASN A 84 -1.59 10.17 4.79
C ASN A 84 -1.23 8.88 4.05
N ILE A 85 -1.43 7.72 4.66
CA ILE A 85 -1.14 6.43 4.02
C ILE A 85 -2.01 6.27 2.76
N LEU A 86 -3.30 6.55 2.85
CA LEU A 86 -4.21 6.44 1.70
C LEU A 86 -3.85 7.40 0.55
N THR A 87 -3.44 8.63 0.89
CA THR A 87 -2.89 9.60 -0.07
C THR A 87 -1.64 9.05 -0.75
N TYR A 88 -0.68 8.54 0.02
CA TYR A 88 0.57 7.97 -0.50
C TYR A 88 0.31 6.80 -1.45
N LEU A 89 -0.59 5.89 -1.08
CA LEU A 89 -0.92 4.73 -1.92
C LEU A 89 -1.63 5.13 -3.21
N SER A 90 -2.52 6.13 -3.17
CA SER A 90 -3.20 6.62 -4.37
C SER A 90 -2.23 7.22 -5.38
N ILE A 91 -1.24 7.98 -4.90
CA ILE A 91 -0.17 8.56 -5.72
C ILE A 91 0.73 7.47 -6.27
N TYR A 92 1.14 6.52 -5.43
CA TYR A 92 2.03 5.43 -5.82
C TYR A 92 1.38 4.50 -6.86
N ASP A 93 0.09 4.16 -6.69
CA ASP A 93 -0.70 3.41 -7.69
C ASP A 93 -0.77 4.16 -9.04
N SER A 94 -1.08 5.46 -9.00
CA SER A 94 -1.13 6.30 -10.21
C SER A 94 0.21 6.29 -10.97
N LEU A 95 1.33 6.39 -10.24
CA LEU A 95 2.67 6.34 -10.83
C LEU A 95 2.99 4.95 -11.41
N ASN A 96 2.64 3.86 -10.69
CA ASN A 96 2.86 2.49 -11.16
C ASN A 96 2.08 2.16 -12.44
N ARG A 97 0.85 2.65 -12.59
CA ARG A 97 0.03 2.43 -13.79
C ARG A 97 0.65 2.99 -15.06
N THR A 98 1.41 4.07 -14.95
CA THR A 98 2.09 4.66 -16.11
C THR A 98 3.39 3.91 -16.44
N GLY A 99 4.20 3.60 -15.44
CA GLY A 99 5.50 2.95 -15.63
C GLY A 99 6.57 3.83 -16.31
N TYR A 100 6.31 5.13 -16.51
CA TYR A 100 7.25 6.10 -17.07
C TYR A 100 7.27 7.40 -16.26
N TRP A 101 8.16 8.31 -16.63
CA TRP A 101 8.30 9.61 -15.98
C TRP A 101 7.13 10.51 -16.37
N ILE A 102 6.43 11.06 -15.38
CA ILE A 102 5.27 11.93 -15.57
C ILE A 102 5.39 13.21 -14.74
N THR A 103 4.82 14.29 -15.25
CA THR A 103 4.78 15.60 -14.60
C THR A 103 3.73 15.65 -13.48
N LEU A 104 3.80 16.68 -12.64
CA LEU A 104 2.79 16.93 -11.61
C LEU A 104 1.37 17.05 -12.21
N GLU A 105 1.23 17.80 -13.30
CA GLU A 105 -0.05 18.00 -14.00
C GLU A 105 -0.60 16.68 -14.54
N GLU A 106 0.25 15.79 -15.07
CA GLU A 106 -0.17 14.46 -15.49
C GLU A 106 -0.65 13.61 -14.31
N ILE A 107 0.03 13.68 -13.15
CA ILE A 107 -0.41 12.97 -11.93
C ILE A 107 -1.78 13.47 -11.47
N GLU A 108 -1.99 14.78 -11.45
CA GLU A 108 -3.28 15.39 -11.08
C GLU A 108 -4.42 14.87 -11.98
N ASN A 109 -4.15 14.73 -13.28
CA ASN A 109 -5.13 14.23 -14.25
C ASN A 109 -5.37 12.71 -14.15
N LEU A 110 -4.45 11.95 -13.58
CA LEU A 110 -4.60 10.50 -13.36
C LEU A 110 -5.43 10.18 -12.10
N ILE A 111 -5.53 11.11 -11.16
CA ILE A 111 -6.31 10.91 -9.93
C ILE A 111 -7.80 11.07 -10.28
N GLU A 112 -8.45 9.96 -10.62
CA GLU A 112 -9.89 9.92 -10.89
C GLU A 112 -10.70 10.25 -9.63
N CYS A 113 -11.81 10.98 -9.77
CA CYS A 113 -12.73 11.23 -8.66
C CYS A 113 -13.96 10.30 -8.74
N PRO A 114 -14.39 9.64 -7.64
CA PRO A 114 -13.75 9.65 -6.33
C PRO A 114 -12.40 8.92 -6.36
N CYS A 115 -11.37 9.51 -5.73
CA CYS A 115 -10.03 8.92 -5.67
C CYS A 115 -10.08 7.52 -5.05
N PRO A 116 -9.11 6.63 -5.37
CA PRO A 116 -9.06 5.30 -4.76
C PRO A 116 -9.14 5.36 -3.22
N ALA A 117 -8.46 6.34 -2.61
CA ALA A 117 -8.53 6.62 -1.18
C ALA A 117 -9.90 7.11 -0.68
N GLN A 118 -10.77 7.62 -1.55
CA GLN A 118 -12.10 8.17 -1.25
C GLN A 118 -12.09 9.19 -0.09
N LEU A 119 -11.02 9.98 0.03
CA LEU A 119 -10.83 10.94 1.12
C LEU A 119 -11.98 11.96 1.23
N CYS A 120 -12.62 12.26 0.09
CA CYS A 120 -13.77 13.15 0.02
C CYS A 120 -14.98 12.67 0.84
N ASN A 121 -15.04 11.37 1.15
CA ASN A 121 -16.12 10.74 1.92
C ASN A 121 -15.80 10.61 3.42
N MET A 122 -14.62 11.06 3.87
CA MET A 122 -14.24 11.04 5.28
C MET A 122 -14.84 12.24 6.03
N GLU A 123 -14.99 12.12 7.35
CA GLU A 123 -15.46 13.23 8.21
C GLU A 123 -14.56 14.47 8.10
N ILE A 124 -13.25 14.24 7.97
CA ILE A 124 -12.26 15.26 7.62
C ILE A 124 -12.25 15.40 6.10
N LYS A 125 -12.90 16.43 5.58
CA LYS A 125 -12.88 16.73 4.13
C LYS A 125 -11.47 17.12 3.70
N THR A 126 -10.81 16.23 3.00
CA THR A 126 -9.49 16.44 2.39
C THR A 126 -9.44 15.76 1.02
N CYS A 127 -8.65 16.29 0.09
CA CYS A 127 -8.43 15.71 -1.23
C CYS A 127 -6.98 15.24 -1.38
N VAL A 128 -6.76 14.17 -2.13
CA VAL A 128 -5.41 13.72 -2.51
C VAL A 128 -4.65 14.84 -3.23
N LEU A 129 -5.37 15.62 -4.05
CA LEU A 129 -4.79 16.76 -4.79
C LEU A 129 -4.28 17.87 -3.86
N ASP A 130 -4.96 18.12 -2.73
CA ASP A 130 -4.55 19.16 -1.78
C ASP A 130 -3.19 18.84 -1.13
N GLU A 131 -2.91 17.54 -0.93
CA GLU A 131 -1.70 17.05 -0.27
C GLU A 131 -0.66 16.52 -1.26
N LEU A 132 -0.91 16.58 -2.58
CA LEU A 132 -0.14 15.88 -3.61
C LEU A 132 1.35 16.23 -3.58
N VAL A 133 1.69 17.52 -3.57
CA VAL A 133 3.09 17.98 -3.58
C VAL A 133 3.82 17.55 -2.30
N LYS A 134 3.17 17.68 -1.14
CA LYS A 134 3.76 17.25 0.14
C LYS A 134 3.96 15.74 0.17
N ALA A 135 2.97 14.99 -0.29
CA ALA A 135 3.05 13.54 -0.37
C ALA A 135 4.13 13.04 -1.34
N LEU A 136 4.27 13.65 -2.52
CA LEU A 136 5.37 13.34 -3.45
C LEU A 136 6.74 13.61 -2.82
N ASN A 137 6.90 14.72 -2.11
CA ASN A 137 8.14 15.02 -1.40
C ASN A 137 8.46 13.97 -0.31
N ASP A 138 7.45 13.55 0.45
CA ASP A 138 7.62 12.52 1.48
C ASP A 138 7.96 11.16 0.86
N LEU A 139 7.29 10.77 -0.23
CA LEU A 139 7.58 9.55 -0.99
C LEU A 139 9.00 9.55 -1.59
N CYS A 140 9.47 10.71 -2.07
CA CYS A 140 10.84 10.88 -2.54
C CYS A 140 11.86 10.70 -1.39
N ARG A 141 11.60 11.30 -0.23
CA ARG A 141 12.47 11.12 0.97
C ARG A 141 12.53 9.68 1.44
N GLN A 142 11.49 8.89 1.17
CA GLN A 142 11.39 7.48 1.51
C GLN A 142 11.92 6.54 0.40
N ASN A 143 12.46 7.07 -0.69
CA ASN A 143 12.92 6.33 -1.87
C ASN A 143 11.83 5.48 -2.55
N MET A 144 10.56 5.78 -2.33
CA MET A 144 9.44 5.11 -3.01
C MET A 144 9.14 5.74 -4.37
N VAL A 145 9.44 7.03 -4.54
CA VAL A 145 9.27 7.76 -5.80
C VAL A 145 10.60 8.42 -6.15
N GLU A 146 10.99 8.33 -7.41
CA GLU A 146 12.11 9.07 -7.95
C GLU A 146 11.60 10.39 -8.54
N SER A 147 12.38 11.46 -8.39
CA SER A 147 12.17 12.72 -9.08
C SER A 147 13.39 13.08 -9.91
N ARG A 148 13.17 13.74 -11.05
CA ARG A 148 14.22 14.31 -11.89
C ARG A 148 13.79 15.65 -12.44
N GLU A 149 14.75 16.47 -12.80
CA GLU A 149 14.51 17.68 -13.56
C GLU A 149 14.97 17.45 -15.00
N LYS A 150 14.09 17.72 -15.96
CA LYS A 150 14.36 17.63 -17.39
C LYS A 150 13.79 18.86 -18.08
N ASP A 151 14.65 19.61 -18.77
CA ASP A 151 14.27 20.84 -19.48
C ASP A 151 13.54 21.88 -18.58
N GLY A 152 13.91 21.92 -17.29
CA GLY A 152 13.29 22.81 -16.28
C GLY A 152 11.95 22.30 -15.73
N ILE A 153 11.53 21.10 -16.09
CA ILE A 153 10.29 20.46 -15.64
C ILE A 153 10.64 19.32 -14.69
N VAL A 154 9.97 19.28 -13.54
CA VAL A 154 10.10 18.17 -12.59
C VAL A 154 9.18 17.04 -13.01
N GLU A 155 9.77 15.86 -13.16
CA GLU A 155 9.06 14.62 -13.47
C GLU A 155 9.26 13.61 -12.35
N TYR A 156 8.27 12.74 -12.14
CA TYR A 156 8.23 11.72 -11.11
C TYR A 156 8.02 10.34 -11.72
N ARG A 157 8.52 9.32 -11.03
CA ARG A 157 8.28 7.91 -11.36
C ARG A 157 8.28 7.07 -10.09
N ALA A 158 7.43 6.05 -10.01
CA ALA A 158 7.55 5.06 -8.94
C ALA A 158 8.91 4.34 -9.02
N THR A 159 9.56 4.14 -7.87
CA THR A 159 10.74 3.26 -7.80
C THR A 159 10.25 1.83 -8.11
N GLY A 160 10.79 1.22 -9.16
CA GLY A 160 10.46 -0.17 -9.49
C GLY A 160 10.97 -1.13 -8.40
N PRO A 161 10.48 -2.38 -8.34
CA PRO A 161 11.09 -3.37 -7.46
C PRO A 161 12.57 -3.45 -7.82
N ASP A 162 13.43 -3.21 -6.83
CA ASP A 162 14.86 -3.39 -7.00
C ASP A 162 15.10 -4.78 -7.61
N LYS A 163 15.70 -4.82 -8.80
CA LYS A 163 16.17 -6.07 -9.40
C LYS A 163 17.39 -6.53 -8.60
N TYR A 164 17.16 -7.16 -7.46
CA TYR A 164 18.17 -7.96 -6.75
C TYR A 164 17.78 -9.43 -6.78
#